data_AF-A0ABD3W4B3-F1
#
_entry.id   AF-A0ABD3W4B3-F1
#
_cell.length_a   1.000
_cell.length_b   1.000
_cell.length_c   1.000
_cell.angle_alpha   90.00
_cell.angle_beta   90.00
_cell.angle_gamma   90.00
#
_symmetry.space_group_name_H-M   'P 1'
#
loop_
_entity.id
_entity.type
_entity.pdbx_description
1 polymer ?
#
loop_
_entity_poly.entity_id
_entity_poly.type
_entity_poly.pdbx_seq_one_letter_code
_entity_poly.pdbx_strand_id
1 'polypeptide(L)'
;MLAVRSVLVVVYGTIMLDVRGVLVAVYGTMLAVRSVLDAVYGTIMLAVRSVLVAVYGTIMLDVRGVLVAVYGTILAVRGVLVAVYGTMLAVRGVLDAVYGTMLAVRSVLVAVYGTIMLDVRGVLVVVYGTMLAVRGVLAAVYGTMLAVRGVLVAAR
;
A
#
# COMPACT_ATOMS: atom_id res chain seq x y z
N MET A 1 3.94 29.73 4.34
CA MET A 1 2.94 29.10 3.46
C MET A 1 3.63 28.75 2.15
N LEU A 2 4.05 27.50 1.95
CA LEU A 2 4.86 27.10 0.78
C LEU A 2 4.02 26.17 -0.09
N ALA A 3 3.24 26.75 -1.00
CA ALA A 3 2.62 25.99 -2.08
C ALA A 3 3.67 25.82 -3.18
N VAL A 4 4.30 24.65 -3.23
CA VAL A 4 5.22 24.32 -4.33
C VAL A 4 4.37 24.10 -5.56
N ARG A 5 4.63 24.87 -6.62
CA ARG A 5 3.92 24.82 -7.91
C ARG A 5 4.86 24.47 -9.08
N SER A 6 6.00 23.88 -8.75
CA SER A 6 7.17 23.66 -9.60
C SER A 6 7.85 22.33 -9.24
N VAL A 7 8.89 21.95 -10.00
CA VAL A 7 9.73 20.80 -9.65
C VAL A 7 10.65 21.20 -8.50
N LEU A 8 10.60 20.46 -7.39
CA LEU A 8 11.53 20.64 -6.28
C LEU A 8 12.39 19.39 -6.08
N VAL A 9 13.68 19.59 -5.85
CA VAL A 9 14.62 18.48 -5.74
C VAL A 9 14.57 17.87 -4.34
N VAL A 10 14.72 18.67 -3.28
CA VAL A 10 14.71 18.15 -1.90
C VAL A 10 13.97 19.10 -0.96
N VAL A 11 13.11 18.55 -0.10
CA VAL A 11 12.46 19.27 1.01
C VAL A 11 12.73 18.58 2.33
N TYR A 12 12.97 19.37 3.37
CA TYR A 12 13.10 18.90 4.75
C TYR A 12 12.05 19.55 5.65
N GLY A 13 11.57 18.80 6.64
CA GLY A 13 10.75 19.31 7.73
C GLY A 13 9.25 19.04 7.58
N THR A 14 8.45 19.86 8.26
CA THR A 14 6.98 19.72 8.29
C THR A 14 6.35 20.55 7.18
N ILE A 15 5.77 19.87 6.19
CA ILE A 15 5.03 20.48 5.09
C ILE A 15 3.55 20.47 5.44
N MET A 16 3.08 21.62 5.95
CA MET A 16 1.71 21.77 6.44
C MET A 16 0.63 21.87 5.33
N LEU A 17 0.97 21.93 4.03
CA LEU A 17 -0.02 22.21 2.97
C LEU A 17 0.17 21.40 1.67
N ASP A 18 -0.92 21.36 0.89
CA ASP A 18 -1.13 20.66 -0.39
C ASP A 18 0.02 20.88 -1.39
N VAL A 19 0.81 19.82 -1.60
CA VAL A 19 1.92 19.82 -2.55
C VAL A 19 1.41 19.51 -3.96
N ARG A 20 1.52 20.49 -4.89
CA ARG A 20 1.09 20.37 -6.28
C ARG A 20 2.26 20.55 -7.26
N GLY A 21 2.86 19.45 -7.70
CA GLY A 21 4.01 19.47 -8.59
C GLY A 21 4.71 18.12 -8.67
N VAL A 22 6.01 18.13 -8.96
CA VAL A 22 6.88 16.96 -8.91
C VAL A 22 7.92 17.21 -7.83
N LEU A 23 8.03 16.32 -6.83
CA LEU A 23 9.15 16.38 -5.88
C LEU A 23 9.98 15.12 -5.98
N VAL A 24 11.29 15.30 -5.96
CA VAL A 24 12.22 14.17 -6.02
C VAL A 24 12.42 13.56 -4.62
N ALA A 25 12.69 14.37 -3.59
CA ALA A 25 12.87 13.85 -2.24
C ALA A 25 12.19 14.71 -1.16
N VAL A 26 11.50 14.07 -0.23
CA VAL A 26 10.94 14.70 0.97
C VAL A 26 11.38 13.96 2.22
N TYR A 27 11.92 14.70 3.18
CA TYR A 27 12.31 14.20 4.50
C TYR A 27 11.51 14.91 5.59
N GLY A 28 10.51 14.24 6.16
CA GLY A 28 9.72 14.80 7.25
C GLY A 28 8.24 14.45 7.16
N THR A 29 7.40 15.40 7.56
CA THR A 29 5.96 15.17 7.68
C THR A 29 5.20 15.96 6.62
N MET A 30 4.26 15.32 5.94
CA MET A 30 3.38 15.94 4.95
C MET A 30 1.93 15.82 5.38
N LEU A 31 1.17 16.91 5.30
CA LEU A 31 -0.26 16.87 5.56
C LEU A 31 -1.02 16.18 4.41
N ALA A 32 -0.88 16.71 3.19
CA ALA A 32 -1.58 16.21 2.01
C ALA A 32 -0.74 16.41 0.73
N VAL A 33 -0.88 15.46 -0.20
CA VAL A 33 -0.08 15.39 -1.43
C VAL A 33 -1.01 15.21 -2.63
N ARG A 34 -0.91 16.10 -3.63
CA ARG A 34 -1.57 15.95 -4.93
C ARG A 34 -0.58 16.22 -6.07
N SER A 35 0.42 15.36 -6.15
CA SER A 35 1.64 15.56 -6.96
C SER A 35 2.15 14.24 -7.54
N VAL A 36 3.32 14.26 -8.16
CA VAL A 36 4.16 13.07 -8.33
C VAL A 36 5.32 13.19 -7.35
N LEU A 37 5.58 12.13 -6.60
CA LEU A 37 6.66 12.08 -5.60
C LEU A 37 7.57 10.89 -5.92
N ASP A 38 8.87 11.12 -5.98
CA ASP A 38 9.83 10.05 -6.24
C ASP A 38 10.21 9.35 -4.93
N ALA A 39 10.72 10.07 -3.93
CA ALA A 39 11.09 9.51 -2.63
C ALA A 39 10.50 10.30 -1.45
N VAL A 40 9.91 9.57 -0.49
CA VAL A 40 9.44 10.13 0.78
C VAL A 40 10.01 9.35 1.94
N TYR A 41 10.66 10.06 2.85
CA TYR A 41 11.14 9.55 4.13
C TYR A 41 10.41 10.27 5.26
N GLY A 42 9.48 9.59 5.91
CA GLY A 42 8.75 10.12 7.06
C GLY A 42 7.26 9.82 7.02
N THR A 43 6.44 10.79 7.42
CA THR A 43 5.01 10.55 7.68
C THR A 43 4.12 11.37 6.76
N ILE A 44 3.10 10.73 6.18
CA ILE A 44 2.03 11.42 5.46
C ILE A 44 0.75 11.27 6.24
N MET A 45 0.19 12.37 6.73
CA MET A 45 -0.90 12.31 7.70
C MET A 45 -2.27 12.07 7.08
N LEU A 46 -2.62 12.75 5.97
CA LEU A 46 -4.04 13.00 5.67
C LEU A 46 -4.50 12.39 4.33
N ALA A 47 -3.88 12.76 3.22
CA ALA A 47 -4.30 12.23 1.94
C ALA A 47 -3.19 12.28 0.89
N VAL A 48 -3.13 11.23 0.09
CA VAL A 48 -2.23 11.12 -1.05
C VAL A 48 -3.09 10.88 -2.29
N ARG A 49 -3.11 11.82 -3.23
CA ARG A 49 -3.68 11.63 -4.57
C ARG A 49 -2.58 11.80 -5.61
N SER A 50 -1.73 10.80 -5.71
CA SER A 50 -0.46 10.90 -6.44
C SER A 50 -0.02 9.58 -7.07
N VAL A 51 1.02 9.71 -7.88
CA VAL A 51 1.98 8.61 -8.12
C VAL A 51 3.13 8.80 -7.13
N LEU A 52 3.48 7.76 -6.40
CA LEU A 52 4.53 7.77 -5.40
C LEU A 52 5.47 6.57 -5.65
N VAL A 53 6.74 6.86 -5.94
CA VAL A 53 7.67 5.79 -6.35
C VAL A 53 8.20 5.05 -5.13
N ALA A 54 8.76 5.75 -4.15
CA ALA A 54 9.32 5.14 -2.95
C ALA A 54 8.83 5.85 -1.67
N VAL A 55 8.36 5.05 -0.71
CA VAL A 55 7.97 5.51 0.62
C VAL A 55 8.72 4.73 1.67
N TYR A 56 9.35 5.44 2.59
CA TYR A 56 9.92 4.91 3.82
C TYR A 56 9.26 5.61 4.99
N GLY A 57 8.31 4.93 5.64
CA GLY A 57 7.62 5.45 6.81
C GLY A 57 6.13 5.14 6.82
N THR A 58 5.33 6.12 7.26
CA THR A 58 3.91 5.87 7.59
C THR A 58 2.97 6.75 6.79
N ILE A 59 1.91 6.15 6.25
CA ILE A 59 0.80 6.87 5.63
C ILE A 59 -0.46 6.61 6.47
N MET A 60 -0.91 7.64 7.17
CA MET A 60 -1.90 7.47 8.24
C MET A 60 -3.35 7.41 7.81
N LEU A 61 -3.74 7.86 6.61
CA LEU A 61 -5.17 7.97 6.24
C LEU A 61 -5.54 7.31 4.92
N ASP A 62 -5.45 8.00 3.77
CA ASP A 62 -5.94 7.49 2.49
C ASP A 62 -4.95 7.75 1.36
N VAL A 63 -4.64 6.72 0.59
CA VAL A 63 -3.91 6.85 -0.68
C VAL A 63 -4.82 6.50 -1.84
N ARG A 64 -4.88 7.38 -2.82
CA ARG A 64 -5.56 7.17 -4.10
C ARG A 64 -4.61 7.37 -5.26
N GLY A 65 -4.18 6.28 -5.87
CA GLY A 65 -3.26 6.34 -7.00
C GLY A 65 -2.37 5.12 -7.11
N VAL A 66 -1.11 5.37 -7.46
CA VAL A 66 -0.12 4.32 -7.71
C VAL A 66 1.03 4.46 -6.71
N LEU A 67 1.37 3.38 -6.02
CA LEU A 67 2.58 3.29 -5.22
C LEU A 67 3.47 2.18 -5.78
N VAL A 68 4.73 2.50 -6.06
CA VAL A 68 5.65 1.50 -6.61
C VAL A 68 6.30 0.69 -5.49
N ALA A 69 6.94 1.34 -4.53
CA ALA A 69 7.60 0.70 -3.41
C ALA A 69 7.23 1.38 -2.10
N VAL A 70 6.81 0.58 -1.12
CA VAL A 70 6.49 1.05 0.23
C VAL A 70 7.21 0.20 1.25
N TYR A 71 7.91 0.87 2.15
CA TYR A 71 8.51 0.30 3.36
C TYR A 71 7.88 0.99 4.57
N GLY A 72 6.98 0.28 5.26
CA GLY A 72 6.34 0.76 6.47
C GLY A 72 4.85 0.49 6.52
N THR A 73 4.07 1.49 6.96
CA THR A 73 2.66 1.29 7.31
C THR A 73 1.73 2.14 6.47
N ILE A 74 0.63 1.56 5.99
CA ILE A 74 -0.44 2.30 5.30
C ILE A 74 -1.81 1.94 5.89
N LEU A 75 -2.57 2.97 6.26
CA LEU A 75 -3.92 2.78 6.78
C LEU A 75 -4.90 2.33 5.69
N ALA A 76 -5.03 3.10 4.60
CA ALA A 76 -5.93 2.76 3.51
C ALA A 76 -5.35 3.10 2.14
N VAL A 77 -5.56 2.20 1.18
CA VAL A 77 -5.22 2.43 -0.22
C VAL A 77 -6.36 2.08 -1.16
N ARG A 78 -6.56 2.94 -2.16
CA ARG A 78 -7.39 2.72 -3.33
C ARG A 78 -6.57 2.93 -4.61
N GLY A 79 -6.19 1.84 -5.26
CA GLY A 79 -5.43 1.92 -6.50
C GLY A 79 -4.48 0.74 -6.71
N VAL A 80 -3.30 1.03 -7.22
CA VAL A 80 -2.30 0.02 -7.58
C VAL A 80 -1.11 0.14 -6.63
N LEU A 81 -0.68 -0.98 -6.05
CA LEU A 81 0.63 -1.06 -5.41
C LEU A 81 1.44 -2.19 -6.02
N VAL A 82 2.70 -1.92 -6.31
CA VAL A 82 3.60 -2.91 -6.90
C VAL A 82 4.31 -3.70 -5.80
N ALA A 83 5.04 -3.06 -4.91
CA ALA A 83 5.77 -3.72 -3.83
C ALA A 83 5.50 -3.06 -2.48
N VAL A 84 5.16 -3.88 -1.49
CA VAL A 84 4.97 -3.43 -0.11
C VAL A 84 5.73 -4.32 0.85
N TYR A 85 6.51 -3.69 1.71
CA TYR A 85 7.18 -4.28 2.86
C TYR A 85 6.66 -3.62 4.14
N GLY A 86 5.79 -4.31 4.86
CA GLY A 86 5.25 -3.82 6.13
C GLY A 86 3.77 -4.11 6.32
N THR A 87 3.01 -3.12 6.80
CA THR A 87 1.63 -3.33 7.26
C THR A 87 0.64 -2.51 6.45
N MET A 88 -0.46 -3.14 6.03
CA MET A 88 -1.58 -2.48 5.36
C MET A 88 -2.90 -2.82 6.04
N LEU A 89 -3.65 -1.79 6.45
CA LEU A 89 -4.90 -1.99 7.16
C LEU A 89 -6.07 -2.27 6.21
N ALA A 90 -6.23 -1.47 5.16
CA ALA A 90 -7.29 -1.64 4.17
C ALA A 90 -6.79 -1.39 2.74
N VAL A 91 -7.02 -2.34 1.84
CA VAL A 91 -6.65 -2.17 0.41
C VAL A 91 -7.83 -2.43 -0.51
N ARG A 92 -8.01 -1.57 -1.51
CA ARG A 92 -8.91 -1.77 -2.64
C ARG A 92 -8.20 -1.51 -3.97
N GLY A 93 -8.12 -2.51 -4.83
CA GLY A 93 -7.55 -2.33 -6.18
C GLY A 93 -6.68 -3.50 -6.61
N VAL A 94 -5.41 -3.24 -6.94
CA VAL A 94 -4.45 -4.26 -7.41
C VAL A 94 -3.18 -4.18 -6.57
N LEU A 95 -2.71 -5.35 -6.16
CA LEU A 95 -1.47 -5.55 -5.44
C LEU A 95 -0.63 -6.59 -6.18
N ASP A 96 0.63 -6.28 -6.47
CA ASP A 96 1.52 -7.25 -7.10
C ASP A 96 2.26 -8.09 -6.05
N ALA A 97 3.13 -7.49 -5.23
CA ALA A 97 3.88 -8.18 -4.20
C ALA A 97 3.73 -7.54 -2.82
N VAL A 98 3.44 -8.37 -1.80
CA VAL A 98 3.35 -7.94 -0.41
C VAL A 98 4.19 -8.84 0.49
N TYR A 99 5.05 -8.22 1.28
CA TYR A 99 5.81 -8.84 2.36
C TYR A 99 5.39 -8.20 3.69
N GLY A 100 4.63 -8.93 4.51
CA GLY A 100 4.21 -8.46 5.82
C GLY A 100 2.74 -8.75 6.12
N THR A 101 2.04 -7.77 6.70
CA THR A 101 0.70 -7.99 7.26
C THR A 101 -0.37 -7.19 6.52
N MET A 102 -1.49 -7.85 6.22
CA MET A 102 -2.68 -7.23 5.65
C MET A 102 -3.89 -7.52 6.51
N LEU A 103 -4.69 -6.50 6.83
CA LEU A 103 -5.87 -6.67 7.66
C LEU A 103 -7.13 -6.93 6.83
N ALA A 104 -7.48 -6.03 5.89
CA ALA A 104 -8.62 -6.18 5.01
C ALA A 104 -8.27 -5.86 3.55
N VAL A 105 -8.65 -6.76 2.63
CA VAL A 105 -8.23 -6.67 1.23
C VAL A 105 -9.42 -6.92 0.31
N ARG A 106 -9.68 -5.98 -0.60
CA ARG A 106 -10.60 -6.17 -1.73
C ARG A 106 -9.87 -5.89 -3.04
N SER A 107 -9.08 -6.85 -3.48
CA SER A 107 -8.17 -6.66 -4.60
C SER A 107 -7.93 -7.93 -5.40
N VAL A 108 -7.29 -7.74 -6.56
CA VAL A 108 -6.45 -8.76 -7.17
C VAL A 108 -5.08 -8.68 -6.50
N LEU A 109 -4.52 -9.82 -6.13
CA LEU A 109 -3.25 -9.94 -5.43
C LEU A 109 -2.41 -11.06 -6.04
N VAL A 110 -1.22 -10.73 -6.52
CA VAL A 110 -0.38 -11.71 -7.23
C VAL A 110 0.43 -12.55 -6.22
N ALA A 111 1.20 -11.92 -5.35
CA ALA A 111 2.06 -12.62 -4.39
C ALA A 111 1.98 -12.03 -2.98
N VAL A 112 1.84 -12.91 -1.99
CA VAL A 112 1.88 -12.55 -0.57
C VAL A 112 2.87 -13.43 0.16
N TYR A 113 3.72 -12.79 0.96
CA TYR A 113 4.57 -13.42 1.95
C TYR A 113 4.26 -12.80 3.31
N GLY A 114 3.50 -13.51 4.13
CA GLY A 114 3.16 -13.06 5.48
C GLY A 114 1.74 -13.42 5.90
N THR A 115 1.04 -12.47 6.54
CA THR A 115 -0.22 -12.74 7.22
C THR A 115 -1.36 -11.89 6.68
N ILE A 116 -2.51 -12.53 6.46
CA ILE A 116 -3.76 -11.86 6.11
C ILE A 116 -4.81 -12.15 7.19
N MET A 117 -5.16 -11.12 7.97
CA MET A 117 -5.78 -11.32 9.28
C MET A 117 -7.30 -11.41 9.30
N LEU A 118 -8.06 -10.65 8.49
CA LEU A 118 -9.52 -10.61 8.66
C LEU A 118 -10.32 -11.01 7.44
N ASP A 119 -10.15 -10.35 6.31
CA ASP A 119 -11.11 -10.54 5.21
C ASP A 119 -10.48 -10.22 3.85
N VAL A 120 -10.41 -11.23 2.97
CA VAL A 120 -10.01 -11.05 1.58
C VAL A 120 -11.19 -11.28 0.65
N ARG A 121 -11.44 -10.33 -0.26
CA ARG A 121 -12.42 -10.45 -1.34
C ARG A 121 -11.77 -10.18 -2.69
N GLY A 122 -11.58 -11.22 -3.49
CA GLY A 122 -11.03 -11.08 -4.82
C GLY A 122 -10.26 -12.30 -5.30
N VAL A 123 -9.14 -12.07 -5.97
CA VAL A 123 -8.30 -13.12 -6.57
C VAL A 123 -6.93 -13.05 -5.92
N LEU A 124 -6.44 -14.19 -5.42
CA LEU A 124 -5.05 -14.33 -4.99
C LEU A 124 -4.39 -15.44 -5.80
N VAL A 125 -3.23 -15.14 -6.37
CA VAL A 125 -2.48 -16.12 -7.18
C VAL A 125 -1.61 -16.98 -6.27
N VAL A 126 -0.71 -16.36 -5.50
CA VAL A 126 0.22 -17.09 -4.62
C VAL A 126 0.25 -16.49 -3.22
N VAL A 127 0.10 -17.35 -2.21
CA VAL A 127 0.23 -16.94 -0.80
C VAL A 127 1.19 -17.88 -0.07
N TYR A 128 2.18 -17.30 0.58
CA TYR A 128 3.04 -17.94 1.56
C TYR A 128 2.77 -17.36 2.95
N GLY A 129 2.19 -18.16 3.84
CA GLY A 129 1.92 -17.76 5.22
C GLY A 129 0.50 -18.02 5.68
N THR A 130 -0.10 -17.09 6.41
CA THR A 130 -1.37 -17.34 7.12
C THR A 130 -2.52 -16.50 6.55
N MET A 131 -3.69 -17.11 6.39
CA MET A 131 -4.92 -16.43 6.01
C MET A 131 -6.09 -16.84 6.89
N LEU A 132 -6.79 -15.86 7.46
CA LEU A 132 -7.94 -16.15 8.33
C LEU A 132 -9.22 -16.41 7.53
N ALA A 133 -9.61 -15.49 6.64
CA ALA A 133 -10.81 -15.68 5.82
C ALA A 133 -10.63 -15.13 4.39
N VAL A 134 -11.03 -15.95 3.41
CA VAL A 134 -11.03 -15.57 1.99
C VAL A 134 -12.38 -15.85 1.35
N ARG A 135 -12.85 -14.89 0.54
CA ARG A 135 -14.00 -15.04 -0.35
C ARG A 135 -13.63 -14.69 -1.78
N GLY A 136 -13.41 -15.71 -2.62
CA GLY A 136 -13.03 -15.51 -4.01
C GLY A 136 -12.21 -16.67 -4.59
N VAL A 137 -11.20 -16.36 -5.38
CA VAL A 137 -10.37 -17.35 -6.08
C VAL A 137 -8.97 -17.37 -5.47
N LEU A 138 -8.48 -18.56 -5.15
CA LEU A 138 -7.13 -18.84 -4.67
C LEU A 138 -6.47 -19.87 -5.61
N ALA A 139 -5.35 -19.50 -6.23
CA ALA A 139 -4.63 -20.45 -7.10
C ALA A 139 -3.65 -21.34 -6.31
N ALA A 140 -2.76 -20.76 -5.50
CA ALA A 140 -1.81 -21.54 -4.70
C ALA A 140 -1.61 -20.95 -3.30
N VAL A 141 -1.64 -21.81 -2.29
CA VAL A 141 -1.37 -21.44 -0.89
C VAL A 141 -0.36 -22.40 -0.28
N TYR A 142 0.64 -21.82 0.38
CA TYR A 142 1.68 -22.50 1.15
C TYR A 142 1.65 -21.97 2.58
N GLY A 143 0.90 -22.64 3.45
CA GLY A 143 0.75 -22.26 4.85
C GLY A 143 -0.66 -22.53 5.40
N THR A 144 -1.11 -21.70 6.33
CA THR A 144 -2.34 -21.97 7.08
C THR A 144 -3.52 -21.17 6.56
N MET A 145 -4.66 -21.84 6.40
CA MET A 145 -5.94 -21.21 6.08
C MET A 145 -7.01 -21.65 7.05
N LEU A 146 -7.76 -20.70 7.60
CA LEU A 146 -8.84 -21.00 8.54
C LEU A 146 -10.20 -21.11 7.85
N ALA A 147 -10.51 -20.21 6.90
CA ALA A 147 -11.77 -20.25 6.16
C ALA A 147 -11.64 -19.79 4.70
N VAL A 148 -12.24 -20.56 3.78
CA VAL A 148 -12.33 -20.21 2.35
C VAL A 148 -13.76 -20.39 1.86
N ARG A 149 -14.29 -19.36 1.19
CA ARG A 149 -15.55 -19.40 0.46
C ARG A 149 -15.33 -19.02 -1.01
N GLY A 150 -15.12 -20.01 -1.85
CA GLY A 150 -14.93 -19.84 -3.28
C GLY A 150 -14.12 -20.98 -3.88
N VAL A 151 -13.23 -20.66 -4.81
CA VAL A 151 -12.41 -21.65 -5.51
C VAL A 151 -11.01 -21.67 -4.91
N LEU A 152 -10.53 -22.85 -4.54
CA LEU A 152 -9.15 -23.12 -4.15
C LEU A 152 -8.58 -24.19 -5.09
N VAL A 153 -7.54 -23.85 -5.84
CA VAL A 153 -6.93 -24.78 -6.82
C VAL A 153 -5.88 -25.67 -6.15
N ALA A 154 -4.97 -25.10 -5.36
CA ALA A 154 -3.93 -25.85 -4.65
C ALA A 154 -3.64 -25.25 -3.27
N ALA A 155 -3.47 -26.12 -2.27
CA ALA A 155 -3.03 -25.75 -0.93
C ALA A 155 -2.06 -26.78 -0.36
N ARG A 156 -1.05 -26.30 0.35
CA ARG A 156 -0.06 -27.08 1.09
C ARG A 156 0.26 -26.39 2.41
#